data_AF-A0AAD7HP50-F1
#
_entry.id   AF-A0AAD7HP50-F1
#
_cell.length_a   1.000
_cell.length_b   1.000
_cell.length_c   1.000
_cell.angle_alpha   90.00
_cell.angle_beta   90.00
_cell.angle_gamma   90.00
#
_symmetry.space_group_name_H-M   'P 1'
#
loop_
_entity.id
_entity.type
_entity.pdbx_description
1 polymer ?
#
loop_
_entity_poly.entity_id
_entity_poly.type
_entity_poly.pdbx_seq_one_letter_code
_entity_poly.pdbx_strand_id
1 'polypeptide(L)'
;PTILSHIGSHILHDPTIDRSTQPCGLCCRPWPMCQFFLKKSGSTANTLTLNMAISRGCPNLVYFSYGTAEVSSGSSPSSNVPLKCVYCDPKDPAVWRYNYKEHLIQYHPTVSLEKHADVFTLSAAEELAMGKVWEAR
;
A
#
# COMPACT_ATOMS: atom_id res chain seq x y z
N PRO A 1 3.96 -6.45 -15.85
CA PRO A 1 3.81 -5.67 -14.59
C PRO A 1 4.11 -6.55 -13.37
N THR A 2 4.74 -6.00 -12.32
CA THR A 2 4.84 -6.70 -11.03
C THR A 2 3.44 -6.85 -10.42
N ILE A 3 3.26 -7.77 -9.45
CA ILE A 3 1.97 -7.93 -8.76
C ILE A 3 1.51 -6.63 -8.09
N LEU A 4 2.44 -5.83 -7.55
CA LEU A 4 2.15 -4.53 -6.93
C LEU A 4 1.62 -3.51 -7.93
N SER A 5 2.18 -3.47 -9.15
CA SER A 5 1.68 -2.60 -10.20
C SER A 5 0.36 -3.08 -10.77
N HIS A 6 0.20 -4.39 -10.98
CA HIS A 6 -1.04 -4.95 -11.48
C HIS A 6 -2.20 -4.69 -10.51
N ILE A 7 -2.07 -5.10 -9.25
CA ILE A 7 -3.10 -4.92 -8.23
C ILE A 7 -3.27 -3.43 -7.89
N GLY A 8 -2.17 -2.67 -7.81
CA GLY A 8 -2.24 -1.23 -7.62
C GLY A 8 -3.06 -0.53 -8.70
N SER A 9 -2.97 -0.97 -9.96
CA SER A 9 -3.75 -0.38 -11.05
C SER A 9 -5.24 -0.62 -10.89
N HIS A 10 -5.65 -1.81 -10.42
CA HIS A 10 -7.05 -2.08 -10.06
C HIS A 10 -7.51 -1.17 -8.92
N ILE A 11 -6.73 -1.04 -7.85
CA ILE A 11 -7.11 -0.19 -6.71
C ILE A 11 -7.30 1.28 -7.12
N LEU A 12 -6.50 1.78 -8.06
CA LEU A 12 -6.57 3.18 -8.50
C LEU A 12 -7.63 3.46 -9.56
N HIS A 13 -7.84 2.54 -10.51
CA HIS A 13 -8.56 2.84 -11.75
C HIS A 13 -9.75 1.92 -12.03
N ASP A 14 -9.92 0.82 -11.30
CA ASP A 14 -11.05 -0.09 -11.48
C ASP A 14 -12.28 0.47 -10.74
N PRO A 15 -13.34 0.89 -11.45
CA PRO A 15 -14.52 1.47 -10.82
C PRO A 15 -15.32 0.45 -9.99
N THR A 16 -15.04 -0.85 -10.12
CA THR A 16 -15.70 -1.91 -9.35
C THR A 16 -15.06 -2.14 -7.98
N ILE A 17 -13.88 -1.59 -7.74
CA ILE A 17 -13.17 -1.72 -6.47
C ILE A 17 -13.60 -0.61 -5.51
N ASP A 18 -14.31 -0.99 -4.44
CA ASP A 18 -14.63 -0.07 -3.35
C ASP A 18 -13.40 0.17 -2.46
N ARG A 19 -12.78 1.34 -2.60
CA ARG A 19 -11.61 1.76 -1.81
C ARG A 19 -11.93 1.97 -0.34
N SER A 20 -13.19 2.21 0.01
CA SER A 20 -13.64 2.32 1.41
C SER A 20 -13.41 1.02 2.20
N THR A 21 -13.36 -0.11 1.50
CA THR A 21 -13.03 -1.41 2.09
C THR A 21 -11.53 -1.61 2.39
N GLN A 22 -10.68 -0.64 2.05
CA GLN A 22 -9.22 -0.70 2.19
C GLN A 22 -8.63 -1.98 1.57
N PRO A 23 -8.83 -2.19 0.25
CA PRO A 23 -8.52 -3.44 -0.44
C PRO A 23 -7.04 -3.81 -0.37
N CYS A 24 -6.74 -5.09 -0.21
CA CYS A 24 -5.38 -5.61 -0.14
C CYS A 24 -4.57 -5.29 -1.41
N GLY A 25 -3.38 -4.70 -1.26
CA GLY A 25 -2.46 -4.38 -2.35
C GLY A 25 -1.86 -5.56 -3.11
N LEU A 26 -2.20 -6.81 -2.76
CA LEU A 26 -1.77 -8.03 -3.45
C LEU A 26 -2.91 -8.90 -3.99
N CYS A 27 -4.16 -8.66 -3.59
CA CYS A 27 -5.29 -9.49 -4.04
C CYS A 27 -6.67 -8.80 -4.04
N CYS A 28 -6.74 -7.49 -3.79
CA CYS A 28 -7.96 -6.68 -3.70
C CYS A 28 -9.02 -7.11 -2.66
N ARG A 29 -8.79 -8.15 -1.86
CA ARG A 29 -9.72 -8.54 -0.79
C ARG A 29 -9.86 -7.43 0.25
N PRO A 30 -11.06 -7.21 0.80
CA PRO A 30 -11.31 -6.14 1.75
C PRO A 30 -10.58 -6.37 3.08
N TRP A 31 -10.28 -5.29 3.78
CA TRP A 31 -9.85 -5.34 5.18
C TRP A 31 -10.98 -5.91 6.07
N PRO A 32 -10.70 -6.73 7.11
CA PRO A 32 -9.39 -7.14 7.62
C PRO A 32 -8.88 -8.50 7.11
N MET A 33 -9.35 -8.97 5.94
CA MET A 33 -9.03 -10.33 5.47
C MET A 33 -7.54 -10.57 5.25
N CYS A 34 -6.79 -9.53 4.86
CA CYS A 34 -5.34 -9.59 4.68
C CYS A 34 -4.66 -8.65 5.66
N GLN A 35 -3.80 -9.19 6.53
CA GLN A 35 -3.09 -8.42 7.56
C GLN A 35 -1.59 -8.51 7.32
N PHE A 36 -0.96 -7.36 7.11
CA PHE A 36 0.48 -7.23 6.89
C PHE A 36 1.12 -6.56 8.08
N PHE A 37 2.18 -7.13 8.63
CA PHE A 37 2.92 -6.52 9.73
C PHE A 37 4.32 -6.17 9.24
N LEU A 38 4.85 -5.03 9.72
CA LEU A 38 6.20 -4.60 9.39
C LEU A 38 7.14 -4.91 10.54
N LYS A 39 8.39 -5.21 10.21
CA LYS A 39 9.52 -5.30 11.14
C LYS A 39 10.68 -4.47 10.60
N LYS A 40 11.60 -4.09 11.49
CA LYS A 40 12.87 -3.48 11.08
C LYS A 40 13.73 -4.51 10.37
N SER A 41 14.39 -4.12 9.28
CA SER A 41 15.41 -4.93 8.63
C SER A 41 16.69 -4.87 9.47
N GLY A 42 17.40 -5.99 9.59
CA GLY A 42 18.59 -6.09 10.44
C GLY A 42 19.85 -5.42 9.85
N SER A 43 19.83 -5.01 8.58
CA SER A 43 21.02 -4.54 7.85
C SER A 43 21.15 -3.01 7.78
N THR A 44 20.11 -2.24 8.07
CA THR A 44 20.15 -0.78 8.17
C THR A 44 19.05 -0.30 9.11
N ALA A 45 19.40 0.50 10.12
CA ALA A 45 18.54 0.84 11.26
C ALA A 45 17.17 1.50 10.92
N ASN A 46 16.97 1.94 9.67
CA ASN A 46 15.78 2.66 9.22
C ASN A 46 14.97 1.95 8.12
N THR A 47 15.37 0.77 7.65
CA THR A 47 14.65 0.10 6.54
C THR A 47 13.58 -0.84 7.11
N LEU A 48 12.31 -0.64 6.73
CA LEU A 48 11.22 -1.55 7.07
C LEU A 48 11.16 -2.73 6.08
N THR A 49 10.67 -3.87 6.55
CA THR A 49 10.35 -5.02 5.71
C THR A 49 9.10 -5.72 6.22
N LEU A 50 8.47 -6.54 5.37
CA LEU A 50 7.36 -7.37 5.77
C LEU A 50 7.80 -8.41 6.79
N ASN A 51 7.06 -8.50 7.88
CA ASN A 51 7.17 -9.58 8.84
C ASN A 51 6.37 -10.78 8.34
N MET A 52 7.00 -11.56 7.46
CA MET A 52 6.41 -12.77 6.86
C MET A 52 6.00 -13.82 7.90
N ALA A 53 6.57 -13.80 9.10
CA ALA A 53 6.26 -14.78 10.15
C ALA A 53 4.88 -14.56 10.78
N ILE A 54 4.34 -13.33 10.76
CA ILE A 54 3.06 -12.99 11.39
C ILE A 54 2.04 -12.39 10.43
N SER A 55 2.46 -11.99 9.22
CA SER A 55 1.56 -11.54 8.15
C SER A 55 0.74 -12.71 7.62
N ARG A 56 -0.54 -12.49 7.34
CA ARG A 56 -1.50 -13.59 7.11
C ARG A 56 -2.70 -13.19 6.26
N GLY A 57 -3.42 -14.20 5.76
CA GLY A 57 -4.72 -14.08 5.09
C GLY A 57 -4.65 -13.82 3.57
N CYS A 58 -3.59 -13.18 3.08
CA CYS A 58 -3.43 -12.97 1.64
C CYS A 58 -2.93 -14.25 0.94
N PRO A 59 -3.64 -14.76 -0.09
CA PRO A 59 -3.17 -15.92 -0.86
C PRO A 59 -1.93 -15.59 -1.71
N ASN A 60 -1.71 -14.31 -2.01
CA ASN A 60 -0.59 -13.81 -2.80
C ASN A 60 0.48 -13.17 -1.90
N LEU A 61 0.64 -13.64 -0.66
CA LEU A 61 1.65 -13.11 0.25
C LEU A 61 3.05 -13.39 -0.33
N VAL A 62 3.70 -12.35 -0.82
CA VAL A 62 5.02 -12.42 -1.46
C VAL A 62 6.02 -11.50 -0.76
N TYR A 63 7.29 -11.89 -0.82
CA TYR A 63 8.38 -11.00 -0.44
C TYR A 63 8.69 -10.03 -1.58
N PHE A 64 8.90 -8.76 -1.26
CA PHE A 64 9.42 -7.76 -2.18
C PHE A 64 10.38 -6.83 -1.45
N SER A 65 11.33 -6.25 -2.21
CA SER A 65 12.25 -5.24 -1.68
C SER A 65 11.47 -3.97 -1.33
N TYR A 66 11.31 -3.70 -0.03
CA TYR A 66 10.50 -2.59 0.44
C TYR A 66 11.01 -1.24 -0.06
N GLY A 67 12.31 -0.95 0.10
CA GLY A 67 12.90 0.32 -0.34
C GLY A 67 12.83 0.54 -1.86
N THR A 68 12.81 -0.54 -2.65
CA THR A 68 12.59 -0.46 -4.10
C THR A 68 11.12 -0.24 -4.43
N ALA A 69 10.21 -0.90 -3.71
CA ALA A 69 8.77 -0.85 -3.96
C ALA A 69 8.11 0.43 -3.42
N GLU A 70 8.73 1.13 -2.48
CA GLU A 70 8.23 2.40 -1.94
C GLU A 70 8.43 3.57 -2.91
N VAL A 71 9.29 3.40 -3.90
CA VAL A 71 9.63 4.44 -4.89
C VAL A 71 9.09 4.04 -6.26
N SER A 72 8.14 4.81 -6.78
CA SER A 72 7.69 4.67 -8.17
C SER A 72 8.84 5.01 -9.14
N SER A 73 9.03 4.15 -10.14
CA SER A 73 10.08 4.27 -11.15
C SER A 73 9.60 3.74 -12.49
N GLY A 74 10.35 3.99 -13.57
CA GLY A 74 9.99 3.53 -14.92
C GLY A 74 9.84 2.00 -15.04
N SER A 75 10.62 1.23 -14.27
CA SER A 75 10.55 -0.24 -14.25
C SER A 75 9.60 -0.80 -13.19
N SER A 76 9.24 -0.02 -12.17
CA SER A 76 8.28 -0.37 -11.13
C SER A 76 7.39 0.84 -10.83
N PRO A 77 6.30 1.03 -11.59
CA PRO A 77 5.53 2.28 -11.56
C PRO A 77 4.65 2.46 -10.32
N SER A 78 4.53 1.44 -9.46
CA SER A 78 3.71 1.49 -8.25
C SER A 78 4.57 1.72 -7.02
N SER A 79 4.18 2.67 -6.18
CA SER A 79 4.71 2.88 -4.82
C SER A 79 3.82 2.26 -3.73
N ASN A 80 2.84 1.44 -4.12
CA ASN A 80 1.86 0.88 -3.18
C ASN A 80 2.52 -0.17 -2.27
N VAL A 81 2.91 0.24 -1.07
CA VAL A 81 3.49 -0.62 -0.03
C VAL A 81 2.70 -0.49 1.29
N PRO A 82 2.74 -1.49 2.19
CA PRO A 82 2.13 -1.37 3.51
C PRO A 82 2.94 -0.43 4.39
N LEU A 83 2.31 0.59 4.96
CA LEU A 83 2.88 1.63 5.81
C LEU A 83 2.34 1.53 7.24
N LYS A 84 3.12 1.96 8.23
CA LYS A 84 2.59 2.13 9.59
C LYS A 84 1.79 3.43 9.67
N CYS A 85 0.56 3.34 10.16
CA CYS A 85 -0.18 4.51 10.59
C CYS A 85 0.38 4.99 11.93
N VAL A 86 0.72 6.28 12.05
CA VAL A 86 1.27 6.87 13.27
C VAL A 86 0.23 7.04 14.39
N TYR A 87 -1.05 6.89 14.05
CA TYR A 87 -2.18 7.02 14.96
C TYR A 87 -2.75 5.68 15.43
N CYS A 88 -2.39 4.57 14.76
CA CYS A 88 -2.74 3.22 15.19
C CYS A 88 -1.79 2.73 16.29
N ASP A 89 -2.16 1.65 16.98
CA ASP A 89 -1.22 0.98 17.87
C ASP A 89 -0.04 0.44 17.04
N PRO A 90 1.21 0.55 17.50
CA PRO A 90 2.37 0.01 16.80
C PRO A 90 2.25 -1.50 16.46
N LYS A 91 1.44 -2.26 17.20
CA LYS A 91 1.16 -3.68 16.98
C LYS A 91 0.10 -3.92 15.92
N ASP A 92 -0.68 -2.92 15.52
CA ASP A 92 -1.71 -3.07 14.50
C ASP A 92 -1.10 -3.39 13.13
N PRO A 93 -1.82 -4.08 12.23
CA PRO A 93 -1.33 -4.31 10.88
C PRO A 93 -1.13 -2.99 10.11
N ALA A 94 -0.22 -3.01 9.15
CA ALA A 94 0.09 -1.90 8.27
C ALA A 94 -1.02 -1.65 7.24
N VAL A 95 -1.09 -0.41 6.79
CA VAL A 95 -2.07 0.12 5.83
C VAL A 95 -1.39 0.31 4.48
N TRP A 96 -1.97 -0.19 3.40
CA TRP A 96 -1.44 0.03 2.05
C TRP A 96 -1.45 1.53 1.69
N ARG A 97 -0.37 2.05 1.11
CA ARG A 97 -0.21 3.47 0.74
C ARG A 97 -1.42 4.03 0.00
N TYR A 98 -1.92 3.31 -1.02
CA TYR A 98 -3.06 3.77 -1.81
C TYR A 98 -4.37 3.82 -1.02
N ASN A 99 -4.46 3.14 0.12
CA ASN A 99 -5.62 3.17 1.02
C ASN A 99 -5.42 4.11 2.21
N TYR A 100 -4.24 4.71 2.38
CA TYR A 100 -3.89 5.44 3.61
C TYR A 100 -4.80 6.66 3.85
N LYS A 101 -5.15 7.40 2.80
CA LYS A 101 -6.12 8.50 2.90
C LYS A 101 -7.47 8.03 3.46
N GLU A 102 -7.98 6.95 2.90
CA GLU A 102 -9.29 6.39 3.28
C GLU A 102 -9.25 5.83 4.71
N HIS A 103 -8.15 5.18 5.08
CA HIS A 103 -7.89 4.75 6.44
C HIS A 103 -7.94 5.90 7.44
N LEU A 104 -7.30 7.04 7.15
CA LEU A 104 -7.36 8.23 8.01
C LEU A 104 -8.78 8.76 8.14
N ILE A 105 -9.53 8.86 7.04
CA ILE A 105 -10.93 9.34 7.06
C ILE A 105 -11.80 8.47 7.98
N GLN A 106 -11.65 7.14 7.90
CA GLN A 106 -12.52 6.22 8.63
C GLN A 106 -12.12 6.02 10.09
N TYR A 107 -10.83 5.83 10.37
CA TYR A 107 -10.35 5.42 11.69
C TYR A 107 -9.73 6.57 12.49
N HIS A 108 -9.37 7.67 11.83
CA HIS A 108 -8.78 8.85 12.45
C HIS A 108 -9.44 10.15 11.95
N PRO A 109 -10.78 10.29 12.04
CA PRO A 109 -11.52 11.38 11.38
C PRO A 109 -11.18 12.79 11.88
N THR A 110 -10.52 12.89 13.04
CA THR A 110 -10.06 14.16 13.62
C THR A 110 -8.67 14.58 13.13
N VAL A 111 -7.96 13.72 12.39
CA VAL A 111 -6.64 14.00 11.83
C VAL A 111 -6.76 14.85 10.56
N SER A 112 -5.96 15.91 10.48
CA SER A 112 -5.84 16.72 9.27
C SER A 112 -5.14 15.93 8.16
N LEU A 113 -5.86 15.67 7.05
CA LEU A 113 -5.33 14.96 5.89
C LEU A 113 -4.17 15.70 5.21
N GLU A 114 -4.17 17.04 5.24
CA GLU A 114 -3.11 17.86 4.64
C GLU A 114 -1.73 17.56 5.22
N LYS A 115 -1.67 17.25 6.53
CA LYS A 115 -0.42 16.89 7.21
C LYS A 115 0.17 15.55 6.79
N HIS A 116 -0.59 14.74 6.04
CA HIS A 116 -0.19 13.41 5.57
C HIS A 116 -0.29 13.29 4.05
N ALA A 117 -0.48 14.40 3.34
CA ALA A 117 -0.67 14.40 1.91
C ALA A 117 0.57 13.81 1.18
N ASP A 118 1.77 14.01 1.70
CA ASP A 118 3.02 13.42 1.22
C ASP A 118 3.00 11.88 1.23
N VAL A 119 2.27 11.29 2.17
CA VAL A 119 2.18 9.83 2.33
C VAL A 119 1.30 9.22 1.23
N PHE A 120 0.14 9.79 0.93
CA PHE A 120 -0.85 9.15 0.04
C PHE A 120 -1.03 9.82 -1.32
N THR A 121 -0.48 11.01 -1.54
CA THR A 121 -0.57 11.68 -2.84
C THR A 121 0.44 11.05 -3.80
N LEU A 122 -0.05 10.59 -4.95
CA LEU A 122 0.80 10.05 -6.00
C LEU A 122 1.46 11.20 -6.76
N SER A 123 2.70 10.98 -7.20
CA SER A 123 3.30 11.90 -8.16
C SER A 123 2.57 11.83 -9.50
N ALA A 124 2.55 12.92 -10.26
CA ALA A 124 1.95 12.91 -11.60
C ALA A 124 2.58 11.85 -12.53
N ALA A 125 3.87 11.56 -12.35
CA ALA A 125 4.57 10.51 -13.10
C ALA A 125 4.06 9.11 -12.73
N GLU A 126 3.85 8.85 -11.44
CA GLU A 126 3.28 7.59 -10.95
C GLU A 126 1.84 7.41 -11.41
N GLU A 127 1.00 8.43 -11.27
CA GLU A 127 -0.39 8.39 -11.72
C GLU A 127 -0.50 8.09 -13.22
N LEU A 128 0.29 8.78 -14.05
CA LEU A 128 0.37 8.51 -15.49
C LEU A 128 0.85 7.09 -15.78
N ALA A 129 1.88 6.61 -15.09
CA ALA A 129 2.43 5.28 -15.32
C ALA A 129 1.46 4.18 -14.90
N MET A 130 0.76 4.35 -13.77
CA MET A 130 -0.26 3.41 -13.29
C MET A 130 -1.50 3.40 -14.20
N GLY A 131 -1.88 4.53 -14.79
CA GLY A 131 -2.90 4.60 -15.83
C GLY A 131 -2.54 3.75 -17.05
N LYS A 132 -1.28 3.81 -17.52
CA LYS A 132 -0.81 2.95 -18.61
C LYS A 132 -0.82 1.46 -18.23
N VAL A 133 -0.49 1.12 -16.99
CA VAL A 133 -0.59 -0.27 -16.49
C VAL A 133 -2.03 -0.75 -16.54
N TRP A 134 -2.99 0.10 -16.15
CA TRP A 134 -4.42 -0.21 -16.21
C TRP A 134 -4.89 -0.42 -17.65
N GLU A 135 -4.52 0.46 -18.58
CA GLU A 135 -4.90 0.35 -19.99
C GLU A 135 -4.37 -0.93 -20.66
N ALA A 136 -3.21 -1.42 -20.22
CA ALA A 136 -2.55 -2.61 -20.75
C ALA A 136 -2.88 -3.93 -20.01
N ARG A 137 -3.88 -3.92 -19.12
CA ARG A 137 -4.21 -5.04 -18.22
C ARG A 137 -4.75 -6.28 -18.92
#